data_AF-A0A7S2I6G4-F1
#
_entry.id   AF-A0A7S2I6G4-F1
#
_cell.length_a   1.000
_cell.length_b   1.000
_cell.length_c   1.000
_cell.angle_alpha   90.00
_cell.angle_beta   90.00
_cell.angle_gamma   90.00
#
_symmetry.space_group_name_H-M   'P 1'
#
loop_
_entity.id
_entity.type
_entity.pdbx_description
1 polymer ?
#
loop_
_entity_poly.entity_id
_entity_poly.type
_entity_poly.pdbx_seq_one_letter_code
_entity_poly.pdbx_strand_id
1 'polypeptide(L)'
;MNTNLLIGAAIVLFLFGILVLIYRLVRSKPGLVVKDRKVAGWTQSKAFRRLVKNVFEVCDENKTGEISKTELYVGVLLTHVKLAKYLGAGATFPPTRQAVDKIFEASDDDGSGTIDEEEFTKIMVILFSQITSRLAAYYGILIGLVPLIISGFIKLLDYIGVDTALDALDKGVWDEYAPEKLQELVSYIPESVWTTLPETLLSTFMMMFAVPAAWDYLDSYFKDVAENTTLVEKDEIAEKEKKQD
;
A
#
# COMPACT_ATOMS: atom_id res chain seq x y z
N MET A 1 -37.10 17.73 -13.73
CA MET A 1 -36.04 17.30 -12.79
C MET A 1 -34.79 17.10 -13.62
N ASN A 2 -33.71 17.84 -13.36
CA ASN A 2 -32.50 17.79 -14.19
C ASN A 2 -31.86 16.41 -14.08
N THR A 3 -31.96 15.61 -15.14
CA THR A 3 -31.25 14.32 -15.32
C THR A 3 -29.77 14.44 -14.97
N ASN A 4 -29.20 15.59 -15.29
CA ASN A 4 -27.88 16.09 -14.97
C ASN A 4 -27.55 16.12 -13.46
N LEU A 5 -28.46 16.60 -12.62
CA LEU A 5 -28.27 16.62 -11.16
C LEU A 5 -28.26 15.20 -10.57
N LEU A 6 -29.05 14.30 -11.18
CA LEU A 6 -29.18 12.91 -10.75
C LEU A 6 -27.91 12.11 -11.05
N ILE A 7 -27.27 12.37 -12.19
CA ILE A 7 -26.00 11.74 -12.59
C ILE A 7 -24.86 12.20 -11.68
N GLY A 8 -24.75 13.51 -11.40
CA GLY A 8 -23.74 14.05 -10.48
C GLY A 8 -23.85 13.46 -9.07
N ALA A 9 -25.07 13.38 -8.52
CA ALA A 9 -25.31 12.73 -7.23
C ALA A 9 -24.95 11.24 -7.25
N ALA A 10 -25.22 10.53 -8.35
CA ALA A 10 -24.86 9.11 -8.49
C ALA A 10 -23.34 8.88 -8.49
N ILE A 11 -22.55 9.76 -9.13
CA ILE A 11 -21.09 9.68 -9.13
C ILE A 11 -20.52 9.90 -7.73
N VAL A 12 -21.01 10.92 -7.01
CA VAL A 12 -20.57 11.19 -5.63
C VAL A 12 -20.90 10.02 -4.69
N LEU A 13 -22.10 9.46 -4.81
CA LEU A 13 -22.51 8.28 -4.04
C LEU A 13 -21.70 7.03 -4.40
N PHE A 14 -21.31 6.87 -5.67
CA PHE A 14 -20.47 5.78 -6.13
C PHE A 14 -19.04 5.89 -5.56
N LEU A 15 -18.44 7.08 -5.62
CA LEU A 15 -17.13 7.34 -5.02
C LEU A 15 -17.15 7.13 -3.50
N PHE A 16 -18.21 7.59 -2.82
CA PHE A 16 -18.40 7.35 -1.39
C PHE A 16 -18.57 5.86 -1.08
N GLY A 17 -19.33 5.12 -1.89
CA GLY A 17 -19.50 3.68 -1.78
C GLY A 17 -18.20 2.90 -1.96
N ILE A 18 -17.35 3.31 -2.90
CA ILE A 18 -16.00 2.76 -3.09
C ILE A 18 -15.12 3.04 -1.86
N LEU A 19 -15.13 4.27 -1.33
CA LEU A 19 -14.43 4.63 -0.08
C LEU A 19 -14.87 3.76 1.11
N VAL A 20 -16.18 3.52 1.24
CA VAL A 20 -16.76 2.65 2.27
C VAL A 20 -16.38 1.17 2.05
N LEU A 21 -16.32 0.71 0.80
CA LEU A 21 -15.89 -0.64 0.44
C LEU A 21 -14.41 -0.86 0.75
N ILE A 22 -13.56 0.12 0.43
CA ILE A 22 -12.14 0.12 0.80
C ILE A 22 -12.04 0.10 2.31
N TYR A 23 -12.72 1.02 2.99
CA TYR A 23 -12.75 1.04 4.45
C TYR A 23 -13.19 -0.32 5.03
N ARG A 24 -14.16 -1.02 4.42
CA ARG A 24 -14.57 -2.38 4.84
C ARG A 24 -13.54 -3.47 4.53
N LEU A 25 -12.93 -3.47 3.35
CA LEU A 25 -11.90 -4.44 2.94
C LEU A 25 -10.66 -4.29 3.81
N VAL A 26 -10.30 -3.04 4.07
CA VAL A 26 -9.16 -2.63 4.85
C VAL A 26 -9.43 -2.90 6.34
N ARG A 27 -10.65 -2.61 6.85
CA ARG A 27 -11.15 -3.00 8.20
C ARG A 27 -11.40 -4.49 8.40
N SER A 28 -11.15 -5.35 7.41
CA SER A 28 -11.12 -6.80 7.64
C SER A 28 -9.94 -7.09 8.57
N LYS A 29 -10.22 -7.17 9.88
CA LYS A 29 -9.24 -7.26 10.96
C LYS A 29 -8.17 -8.29 10.59
N PRO A 30 -6.89 -7.91 10.48
CA PRO A 30 -5.82 -8.89 10.56
C PRO A 30 -5.72 -9.32 12.03
N GLY A 31 -6.71 -10.08 12.50
CA GLY A 31 -6.56 -10.80 13.75
C GLY A 31 -5.38 -11.74 13.56
N LEU A 32 -4.27 -11.46 14.22
CA LEU A 32 -3.14 -12.38 14.40
C LEU A 32 -3.58 -13.51 15.33
N VAL A 33 -4.61 -14.26 14.93
CA VAL A 33 -4.91 -15.56 15.51
C VAL A 33 -4.08 -16.55 14.70
N VAL A 34 -2.88 -16.87 15.23
CA VAL A 34 -1.95 -17.89 14.73
C VAL A 34 -2.48 -19.27 15.13
N LYS A 35 -3.70 -19.60 14.73
CA LYS A 35 -4.24 -20.96 14.87
C LYS A 35 -4.86 -21.36 13.55
N ASP A 36 -4.11 -22.19 12.81
CA ASP A 36 -4.54 -22.87 11.58
C ASP A 36 -4.94 -21.99 10.40
N ARG A 37 -4.20 -20.92 10.12
CA ARG A 37 -4.38 -20.19 8.86
C ARG A 37 -3.81 -21.04 7.72
N LYS A 38 -4.67 -21.61 6.86
CA LYS A 38 -4.27 -22.25 5.60
C LYS A 38 -3.34 -21.31 4.84
N VAL A 39 -2.05 -21.63 4.82
CA VAL A 39 -1.02 -20.84 4.15
C VAL A 39 -1.38 -20.67 2.67
N ALA A 40 -1.39 -19.42 2.21
CA ALA A 40 -1.79 -19.08 0.85
C ALA A 40 -0.91 -19.84 -0.17
N GLY A 41 -1.51 -20.48 -1.18
CA GLY A 41 -0.80 -21.43 -2.06
C GLY A 41 0.47 -20.90 -2.76
N TRP A 42 0.64 -19.58 -2.86
CA TRP A 42 1.87 -18.97 -3.40
C TRP A 42 3.08 -19.11 -2.47
N THR A 43 2.89 -19.14 -1.14
CA THR A 43 3.98 -19.32 -0.17
C THR A 43 4.51 -20.75 -0.12
N GLN A 44 3.84 -21.70 -0.79
CA GLN A 44 4.37 -23.04 -1.00
C GLN A 44 5.21 -23.17 -2.28
N SER A 45 5.36 -22.10 -3.07
CA SER A 45 6.11 -22.15 -4.33
C SER A 45 7.59 -22.48 -4.11
N LYS A 46 8.18 -23.24 -5.05
CA LYS A 46 9.62 -23.59 -5.02
C LYS A 46 10.53 -22.36 -5.08
N ALA A 47 10.04 -21.24 -5.62
CA ALA A 47 10.78 -19.98 -5.66
C ALA A 47 10.80 -19.33 -4.27
N PHE A 48 9.64 -19.29 -3.59
CA PHE A 48 9.54 -18.77 -2.23
C PHE A 48 10.41 -19.57 -1.26
N ARG A 49 10.34 -20.91 -1.27
CA ARG A 49 11.18 -21.75 -0.41
C ARG A 49 12.68 -21.53 -0.65
N ARG A 50 13.11 -21.38 -1.91
CA ARG A 50 14.49 -21.04 -2.24
C ARG A 50 14.90 -19.67 -1.69
N LEU A 51 14.01 -18.69 -1.78
CA LEU A 51 14.26 -17.36 -1.23
C LEU A 51 14.39 -17.41 0.29
N VAL A 52 13.44 -18.06 0.97
CA VAL A 52 13.47 -18.22 2.44
C VAL A 52 14.74 -18.93 2.88
N LYS A 53 15.11 -20.03 2.21
CA LYS A 53 16.35 -20.76 2.49
C LYS A 53 17.59 -19.88 2.31
N ASN A 54 17.67 -19.11 1.23
CA ASN A 54 18.79 -18.18 1.03
C ASN A 54 18.85 -17.11 2.13
N VAL A 55 17.71 -16.68 2.67
CA VAL A 55 17.69 -15.72 3.79
C VAL A 55 18.09 -16.40 5.08
N PHE A 56 17.62 -17.63 5.33
CA PHE A 56 18.04 -18.45 6.47
C PHE A 56 19.57 -18.59 6.50
N GLU A 57 20.17 -19.01 5.39
CA GLU A 57 21.63 -19.16 5.25
C GLU A 57 22.42 -17.84 5.46
N VAL A 58 21.79 -16.69 5.20
CA VAL A 58 22.40 -15.37 5.44
C VAL A 58 22.29 -14.96 6.92
N CYS A 59 21.26 -15.43 7.63
CA CYS A 59 21.05 -15.12 9.04
C CYS A 59 21.82 -16.08 9.96
N ASP A 60 21.99 -17.33 9.54
CA ASP A 60 22.78 -18.39 10.20
C ASP A 60 24.28 -18.22 9.89
N GLU A 61 24.87 -17.10 10.33
CA GLU A 61 26.28 -16.76 10.07
C GLU A 61 27.25 -17.80 10.67
N ASN A 62 26.88 -18.36 11.82
CA ASN A 62 27.64 -19.38 12.56
C ASN A 62 27.43 -20.80 12.01
N LYS A 63 26.49 -21.00 11.07
CA LYS A 63 26.16 -22.31 10.46
C LYS A 63 25.79 -23.36 11.49
N THR A 64 25.09 -22.93 12.53
CA THR A 64 24.55 -23.84 13.54
C THR A 64 23.37 -24.63 13.01
N GLY A 65 22.73 -24.16 11.93
CA GLY A 65 21.46 -24.71 11.44
C GLY A 65 20.26 -24.25 12.27
N GLU A 66 20.48 -23.25 13.13
CA GLU A 66 19.54 -22.72 14.12
C GLU A 66 19.74 -21.20 14.21
N ILE A 67 18.66 -20.45 14.33
CA ILE A 67 18.67 -18.98 14.40
C ILE A 67 18.28 -18.53 15.81
N SER A 68 19.11 -17.73 16.44
CA SER A 68 18.81 -17.09 17.73
C SER A 68 17.83 -15.92 17.58
N LYS A 69 17.20 -15.49 18.68
CA LYS A 69 16.32 -14.29 18.71
C LYS A 69 16.96 -13.05 18.08
N THR A 70 18.27 -12.84 18.31
CA THR A 70 18.99 -11.69 17.78
C THR A 70 19.22 -11.80 16.27
N GLU A 71 19.63 -12.97 15.80
CA GLU A 71 19.83 -13.24 14.37
C GLU A 71 18.50 -13.15 13.60
N LEU A 72 17.39 -13.62 14.19
CA LEU A 72 16.07 -13.46 13.60
C LEU A 72 15.73 -11.98 13.43
N TYR A 73 15.92 -11.16 14.46
CA TYR A 73 15.64 -9.72 14.39
C TYR A 73 16.45 -9.03 13.28
N VAL A 74 17.75 -9.34 13.19
CA VAL A 74 18.62 -8.81 12.13
C VAL A 74 18.14 -9.29 10.75
N GLY A 75 17.79 -10.57 10.61
CA GLY A 75 17.28 -11.16 9.38
C GLY A 75 15.97 -10.54 8.90
N VAL A 76 15.03 -10.32 9.81
CA VAL A 76 13.76 -9.65 9.54
C VAL A 76 14.00 -8.21 9.09
N LEU A 77 14.89 -7.48 9.78
CA LEU A 77 15.23 -6.10 9.41
C LEU A 77 15.90 -6.02 8.04
N LEU A 78 16.88 -6.91 7.77
CA LEU A 78 17.57 -6.99 6.48
C LEU A 78 16.61 -7.31 5.33
N THR A 79 15.64 -8.19 5.58
CA THR A 79 14.59 -8.52 4.62
C THR A 79 13.74 -7.29 4.30
N HIS A 80 13.34 -6.52 5.30
CA HIS A 80 12.59 -5.27 5.11
C HIS A 80 13.39 -4.23 4.32
N VAL A 81 14.69 -4.07 4.60
CA VAL A 81 15.57 -3.15 3.86
C VAL A 81 15.73 -3.57 2.40
N LYS A 82 15.93 -4.87 2.14
CA LYS A 82 16.01 -5.38 0.76
C LYS A 82 14.70 -5.15 0.02
N LEU A 83 13.55 -5.40 0.66
CA LEU A 83 12.24 -5.14 0.08
C LEU A 83 11.99 -3.65 -0.16
N ALA A 84 12.37 -2.78 0.79
CA ALA A 84 12.26 -1.32 0.66
C ALA A 84 12.98 -0.81 -0.59
N LYS A 85 14.13 -1.39 -0.95
CA LYS A 85 14.87 -1.02 -2.16
C LYS A 85 14.06 -1.23 -3.44
N TYR A 86 13.20 -2.25 -3.49
CA TYR A 86 12.39 -2.57 -4.67
C TYR A 86 11.02 -1.90 -4.64
N LEU A 87 10.45 -1.72 -3.46
CA LEU A 87 9.05 -1.30 -3.27
C LEU A 87 8.90 0.15 -2.82
N GLY A 88 10.02 0.80 -2.47
CA GLY A 88 10.06 2.13 -1.85
C GLY A 88 10.06 2.06 -0.32
N ALA A 89 10.67 3.08 0.31
CA ALA A 89 10.84 3.15 1.76
C ALA A 89 9.51 3.20 2.55
N GLY A 90 8.45 3.72 1.93
CA GLY A 90 7.12 3.79 2.56
C GLY A 90 6.32 2.48 2.50
N ALA A 91 6.73 1.51 1.68
CA ALA A 91 5.99 0.26 1.52
C ALA A 91 6.27 -0.76 2.64
N THR A 92 7.36 -0.58 3.39
CA THR A 92 7.81 -1.54 4.40
C THR A 92 8.09 -0.84 5.72
N PHE A 93 7.26 -1.14 6.73
CA PHE A 93 7.51 -0.73 8.10
C PHE A 93 8.15 -1.89 8.85
N PRO A 94 9.44 -1.81 9.22
CA PRO A 94 10.09 -2.88 9.93
C PRO A 94 9.40 -3.10 11.29
N PRO A 95 9.17 -4.37 11.69
CA PRO A 95 8.57 -4.67 12.98
C PRO A 95 9.49 -4.22 14.12
N THR A 96 8.88 -3.84 15.25
CA THR A 96 9.63 -3.55 16.48
C THR A 96 10.26 -4.83 17.03
N ARG A 97 11.31 -4.68 17.85
CA ARG A 97 11.97 -5.85 18.48
C ARG A 97 10.98 -6.71 19.27
N GLN A 98 10.10 -6.07 20.06
CA GLN A 98 9.05 -6.76 20.82
C GLN A 98 8.09 -7.57 19.93
N ALA A 99 7.75 -7.06 18.74
CA ALA A 99 6.90 -7.80 17.80
C ALA A 99 7.63 -9.02 17.23
N VAL A 100 8.94 -8.90 16.95
CA VAL A 100 9.75 -10.04 16.52
C VAL A 100 9.91 -11.06 17.64
N ASP A 101 10.12 -10.63 18.88
CA ASP A 101 10.22 -11.52 20.05
C ASP A 101 8.93 -12.34 20.23
N LYS A 102 7.75 -11.72 20.04
CA LYS A 102 6.47 -12.43 20.06
C LYS A 102 6.31 -13.42 18.92
N ILE A 103 6.74 -13.05 17.71
CA ILE A 103 6.70 -13.95 16.55
C ILE A 103 7.62 -15.15 16.77
N PHE A 104 8.79 -14.92 17.37
CA PHE A 104 9.72 -15.97 17.78
C PHE A 104 9.03 -16.93 18.76
N GLU A 105 8.49 -16.41 19.86
CA GLU A 105 7.84 -17.22 20.91
C GLU A 105 6.60 -17.98 20.40
N ALA A 106 5.91 -17.44 19.39
CA ALA A 106 4.77 -18.09 18.77
C ALA A 106 5.15 -19.13 17.70
N SER A 107 6.42 -19.18 17.28
CA SER A 107 6.90 -20.05 16.20
C SER A 107 7.91 -21.10 16.66
N ASP A 108 8.54 -20.88 17.81
CA ASP A 108 9.36 -21.84 18.57
C ASP A 108 8.40 -22.89 19.19
N ASP A 109 7.98 -23.84 18.36
CA ASP A 109 6.96 -24.84 18.71
C ASP A 109 7.53 -25.89 19.67
N ASP A 110 8.85 -26.11 19.62
CA ASP A 110 9.56 -27.10 20.43
C ASP A 110 10.15 -26.54 21.73
N GLY A 111 10.18 -25.21 21.89
CA GLY A 111 10.71 -24.53 23.07
C GLY A 111 12.22 -24.63 23.20
N SER A 112 12.93 -24.83 22.08
CA SER A 112 14.38 -24.93 22.04
C SER A 112 15.07 -23.61 22.40
N GLY A 113 14.36 -22.48 22.26
CA GLY A 113 14.95 -21.15 22.39
C GLY A 113 15.77 -20.73 21.17
N THR A 114 15.67 -21.50 20.09
CA THR A 114 16.25 -21.30 18.77
C THR A 114 15.18 -21.54 17.70
N ILE A 115 15.45 -21.15 16.46
CA ILE A 115 14.51 -21.33 15.34
C ILE A 115 15.18 -22.15 14.25
N ASP A 116 14.58 -23.29 13.90
CA ASP A 116 15.05 -24.13 12.81
C ASP A 116 14.59 -23.62 11.41
N GLU A 117 14.99 -24.29 10.33
CA GLU A 117 14.61 -23.90 8.96
C GLU A 117 13.08 -23.94 8.72
N GLU A 118 12.36 -24.89 9.34
CA GLU A 118 10.92 -25.06 9.18
C GLU A 118 10.15 -23.96 9.92
N GLU A 119 10.52 -23.67 11.15
CA GLU A 119 10.00 -22.59 11.98
C GLU A 119 10.31 -21.23 11.36
N PHE A 120 11.53 -21.02 10.88
CA PHE A 120 11.91 -19.82 10.15
C PHE A 120 11.04 -19.63 8.90
N THR A 121 10.72 -20.72 8.20
CA THR A 121 9.84 -20.67 7.05
C THR A 121 8.44 -20.21 7.45
N LYS A 122 7.87 -20.70 8.56
CA LYS A 122 6.58 -20.24 9.08
C LYS A 122 6.60 -18.74 9.39
N ILE A 123 7.66 -18.27 10.07
CA ILE A 123 7.85 -16.85 10.40
C ILE A 123 7.87 -15.99 9.13
N MET A 124 8.66 -16.38 8.15
CA MET A 124 8.76 -15.66 6.88
C MET A 124 7.41 -15.63 6.15
N VAL A 125 6.66 -16.72 6.14
CA VAL A 125 5.31 -16.73 5.54
C VAL A 125 4.39 -15.71 6.21
N ILE A 126 4.41 -15.60 7.54
CA ILE A 126 3.59 -14.64 8.28
C ILE A 126 4.00 -13.20 7.91
N LEU A 127 5.30 -12.91 7.95
CA LEU A 127 5.84 -11.57 7.65
C LEU A 127 5.56 -11.16 6.19
N PHE A 128 5.86 -12.03 5.22
CA PHE A 128 5.60 -11.76 3.80
C PHE A 128 4.11 -11.64 3.50
N SER A 129 3.24 -12.40 4.19
CA SER A 129 1.79 -12.27 4.00
C SER A 129 1.31 -10.86 4.34
N GLN A 130 1.85 -10.25 5.39
CA GLN A 130 1.48 -8.89 5.78
C GLN A 130 1.96 -7.88 4.72
N ILE A 131 3.22 -7.96 4.30
CA ILE A 131 3.79 -7.07 3.28
C ILE A 131 3.06 -7.19 1.94
N THR A 132 2.87 -8.43 1.45
CA THR A 132 2.17 -8.69 0.20
C THR A 132 0.73 -8.20 0.24
N SER A 133 0.04 -8.30 1.38
CA SER A 133 -1.34 -7.79 1.50
C SER A 133 -1.42 -6.27 1.35
N ARG A 134 -0.46 -5.53 1.92
CA ARG A 134 -0.37 -4.07 1.77
C ARG A 134 -0.06 -3.68 0.34
N LEU A 135 0.89 -4.35 -0.29
CA LEU A 135 1.23 -4.12 -1.70
C LEU A 135 0.06 -4.43 -2.61
N ALA A 136 -0.64 -5.55 -2.39
CA ALA A 136 -1.80 -5.92 -3.19
C ALA A 136 -2.92 -4.88 -3.06
N ALA A 137 -3.17 -4.36 -1.85
CA ALA A 137 -4.12 -3.28 -1.64
C ALA A 137 -3.66 -1.99 -2.36
N TYR A 138 -2.40 -1.61 -2.20
CA TYR A 138 -1.81 -0.43 -2.84
C TYR A 138 -1.94 -0.49 -4.37
N TYR A 139 -1.43 -1.56 -5.00
CA TYR A 139 -1.51 -1.73 -6.44
C TYR A 139 -2.94 -1.96 -6.91
N GLY A 140 -3.80 -2.60 -6.11
CA GLY A 140 -5.22 -2.77 -6.41
C GLY A 140 -5.94 -1.43 -6.49
N ILE A 141 -5.68 -0.52 -5.55
CA ILE A 141 -6.21 0.86 -5.59
C ILE A 141 -5.59 1.62 -6.77
N LEU A 142 -4.27 1.55 -6.94
CA LEU A 142 -3.60 2.32 -7.99
C LEU A 142 -4.02 1.89 -9.41
N ILE A 143 -4.13 0.59 -9.68
CA ILE A 143 -4.50 0.06 -10.99
C ILE A 143 -6.01 0.12 -11.21
N GLY A 144 -6.81 -0.19 -10.18
CA GLY A 144 -8.26 -0.28 -10.32
C GLY A 144 -8.97 1.05 -10.15
N LEU A 145 -8.62 1.80 -9.10
CA LEU A 145 -9.42 2.92 -8.61
C LEU A 145 -8.96 4.26 -9.18
N VAL A 146 -7.66 4.47 -9.36
CA VAL A 146 -7.13 5.72 -9.92
C VAL A 146 -7.70 6.00 -11.32
N PRO A 147 -7.75 5.06 -12.29
CA PRO A 147 -8.36 5.32 -13.59
C PRO A 147 -9.85 5.66 -13.51
N LEU A 148 -10.58 5.07 -12.56
CA LEU A 148 -11.99 5.36 -12.33
C LEU A 148 -12.20 6.77 -11.78
N ILE A 149 -11.36 7.20 -10.81
CA ILE A 149 -11.38 8.57 -10.31
C ILE A 149 -11.08 9.55 -11.44
N ILE A 150 -10.02 9.31 -12.23
CA ILE A 150 -9.63 10.19 -13.34
C ILE A 150 -10.77 10.29 -14.35
N SER A 151 -11.34 9.17 -14.78
CA SER A 151 -12.45 9.15 -15.75
C SER A 151 -13.70 9.84 -15.20
N GLY A 152 -14.04 9.63 -13.92
CA GLY A 152 -15.16 10.30 -13.27
C GLY A 152 -14.95 11.80 -13.12
N PHE A 153 -13.72 12.22 -12.82
CA PHE A 153 -13.36 13.62 -12.67
C PHE A 153 -13.37 14.36 -14.01
N ILE A 154 -12.87 13.75 -15.09
CA ILE A 154 -12.97 14.32 -16.45
C ILE A 154 -14.44 14.57 -16.82
N LYS A 155 -15.33 13.60 -16.58
CA LYS A 155 -16.77 13.79 -16.82
C LYS A 155 -17.40 14.87 -15.93
N LEU A 156 -16.88 15.06 -14.72
CA LEU A 156 -17.34 16.12 -13.83
C LEU A 156 -16.90 17.50 -14.31
N LEU A 157 -15.69 17.62 -14.87
CA LEU A 157 -15.22 18.88 -15.47
C LEU A 157 -16.06 19.26 -16.69
N ASP A 158 -16.31 18.28 -17.57
CA ASP A 158 -17.21 18.39 -18.74
C ASP A 158 -18.62 18.83 -18.30
N TYR A 159 -19.10 18.27 -17.19
CA TYR A 159 -20.40 18.65 -16.62
C TYR A 159 -20.48 20.11 -16.14
N ILE A 160 -19.41 20.63 -15.54
CA ILE A 160 -19.37 21.99 -15.00
C ILE A 160 -19.17 23.02 -16.15
N GLY A 161 -18.91 22.56 -17.37
CA GLY A 161 -18.56 23.41 -18.51
C GLY A 161 -17.17 24.02 -18.32
N VAL A 162 -16.29 23.34 -17.56
CA VAL A 162 -14.89 23.76 -17.43
C VAL A 162 -14.16 23.62 -18.77
N ASP A 163 -14.74 22.92 -19.72
CA ASP A 163 -14.29 22.82 -21.12
C ASP A 163 -14.05 24.21 -21.69
N THR A 164 -14.91 25.20 -21.43
CA THR A 164 -14.70 26.56 -21.94
C THR A 164 -13.51 27.27 -21.28
N ALA A 165 -13.16 26.91 -20.04
CA ALA A 165 -11.97 27.42 -19.36
C ALA A 165 -10.69 26.64 -19.74
N LEU A 166 -10.81 25.38 -20.14
CA LEU A 166 -9.73 24.59 -20.73
C LEU A 166 -9.51 24.93 -22.21
N ASP A 167 -10.56 25.33 -22.93
CA ASP A 167 -10.51 25.91 -24.26
C ASP A 167 -9.80 27.29 -24.21
N ALA A 168 -9.77 27.96 -23.05
CA ALA A 168 -8.92 29.14 -22.87
C ALA A 168 -7.42 28.79 -22.84
N LEU A 169 -7.06 27.51 -22.65
CA LEU A 169 -5.71 26.98 -22.88
C LEU A 169 -5.53 26.45 -24.30
N ASP A 170 -6.57 26.51 -25.16
CA ASP A 170 -6.47 26.14 -26.56
C ASP A 170 -5.56 27.13 -27.29
N LYS A 171 -4.84 26.59 -28.27
CA LYS A 171 -3.90 27.34 -29.11
C LYS A 171 -4.57 28.55 -29.76
N GLY A 172 -5.85 28.44 -30.14
CA GLY A 172 -6.62 29.53 -30.74
C GLY A 172 -6.75 30.77 -29.85
N VAL A 173 -6.91 30.58 -28.53
CA VAL A 173 -6.97 31.70 -27.57
C VAL A 173 -5.59 32.32 -27.35
N TRP A 174 -4.53 31.51 -27.35
CA TRP A 174 -3.17 32.04 -27.26
C TRP A 174 -2.75 32.79 -28.53
N ASP A 175 -3.14 32.32 -29.71
CA ASP A 175 -2.86 33.00 -30.97
C ASP A 175 -3.54 34.39 -31.02
N GLU A 176 -4.74 34.52 -30.45
CA GLU A 176 -5.49 35.78 -30.43
C GLU A 176 -5.03 36.76 -29.34
N TYR A 177 -4.69 36.28 -28.15
CA TYR A 177 -4.45 37.14 -26.98
C TYR A 177 -2.98 37.22 -26.52
N ALA A 178 -2.06 36.39 -27.04
CA ALA A 178 -0.67 36.41 -26.61
C ALA A 178 0.13 37.58 -27.23
N PRO A 179 1.01 38.24 -26.45
CA PRO A 179 1.99 39.20 -26.97
C PRO A 179 2.88 38.61 -28.07
N GLU A 180 3.32 39.42 -29.05
CA GLU A 180 4.13 38.97 -30.20
C GLU A 180 5.32 38.07 -29.83
N LYS A 181 6.03 38.39 -28.74
CA LYS A 181 7.17 37.59 -28.26
C LYS A 181 6.80 36.20 -27.77
N LEU A 182 5.57 36.02 -27.29
CA LEU A 182 5.05 34.72 -26.84
C LEU A 182 4.49 33.91 -28.00
N GLN A 183 3.94 34.56 -29.04
CA GLN A 183 3.45 33.87 -30.23
C GLN A 183 4.56 33.08 -30.94
N GLU A 184 5.76 33.66 -31.03
CA GLU A 184 6.92 32.95 -31.59
C GLU A 184 7.19 31.64 -30.82
N LEU A 185 7.13 31.69 -29.48
CA LEU A 185 7.34 30.54 -28.62
C LEU A 185 6.21 29.49 -28.74
N VAL A 186 4.96 29.93 -28.80
CA VAL A 186 3.76 29.08 -28.97
C VAL A 186 3.81 28.31 -30.29
N SER A 187 4.32 28.94 -31.36
CA SER A 187 4.44 28.31 -32.68
C SER A 187 5.44 27.15 -32.73
N TYR A 188 6.44 27.13 -31.84
CA TYR A 188 7.41 26.04 -31.73
C TYR A 188 6.84 24.80 -31.03
N ILE A 189 5.68 24.91 -30.37
CA ILE A 189 5.06 23.81 -29.63
C ILE A 189 4.18 22.97 -30.57
N PRO A 190 4.42 21.65 -30.72
CA PRO A 190 3.59 20.79 -31.56
C PRO A 190 2.12 20.75 -31.12
N GLU A 191 1.19 20.64 -32.07
CA GLU A 191 -0.26 20.61 -31.79
C GLU A 191 -0.68 19.45 -30.89
N SER A 192 0.03 18.32 -30.93
CA SER A 192 -0.22 17.18 -30.03
C SER A 192 0.04 17.49 -28.56
N VAL A 193 0.86 18.50 -28.25
CA VAL A 193 1.11 18.91 -26.87
C VAL A 193 -0.06 19.74 -26.36
N TRP A 194 -0.62 20.63 -27.17
CA TRP A 194 -1.76 21.45 -26.80
C TRP A 194 -3.00 20.63 -26.47
N THR A 195 -3.27 19.58 -27.25
CA THR A 195 -4.41 18.68 -27.00
C THR A 195 -4.25 17.85 -25.72
N THR A 196 -3.03 17.58 -25.29
CA THR A 196 -2.74 16.76 -24.10
C THR A 196 -2.38 17.59 -22.86
N LEU A 197 -2.17 18.91 -23.02
CA LEU A 197 -1.73 19.80 -21.94
C LEU A 197 -2.72 19.84 -20.76
N PRO A 198 -4.04 20.01 -20.96
CA PRO A 198 -5.00 20.01 -19.85
C PRO A 198 -4.99 18.70 -19.05
N GLU A 199 -5.01 17.57 -19.75
CA GLU A 199 -4.98 16.24 -19.14
C GLU A 199 -3.68 16.02 -18.36
N THR A 200 -2.56 16.50 -18.90
CA THR A 200 -1.24 16.38 -18.27
C THR A 200 -1.14 17.26 -17.02
N LEU A 201 -1.61 18.51 -17.08
CA LEU A 201 -1.64 19.40 -15.92
C LEU A 201 -2.53 18.86 -14.81
N LEU A 202 -3.70 18.34 -15.18
CA LEU A 202 -4.65 17.79 -14.23
C LEU A 202 -4.15 16.50 -13.59
N SER A 203 -3.61 15.57 -14.39
CA SER A 203 -2.99 14.35 -13.85
C SER A 203 -1.79 14.66 -12.97
N THR A 204 -0.99 15.67 -13.34
CA THR A 204 0.13 16.15 -12.50
C THR A 204 -0.37 16.74 -11.19
N PHE A 205 -1.43 17.55 -11.21
CA PHE A 205 -2.06 18.09 -10.01
C PHE A 205 -2.60 16.98 -9.10
N MET A 206 -3.33 16.01 -9.66
CA MET A 206 -3.85 14.87 -8.90
C MET A 206 -2.71 14.02 -8.31
N MET A 207 -1.63 13.79 -9.06
CA MET A 207 -0.43 13.13 -8.55
C MET A 207 0.26 13.93 -7.44
N MET A 208 0.26 15.26 -7.52
CA MET A 208 0.93 16.11 -6.54
C MET A 208 0.14 16.25 -5.23
N PHE A 209 -1.20 16.21 -5.28
CA PHE A 209 -2.03 16.48 -4.09
C PHE A 209 -2.89 15.29 -3.66
N ALA A 210 -3.55 14.60 -4.59
CA ALA A 210 -4.44 13.50 -4.25
C ALA A 210 -3.66 12.25 -3.82
N VAL A 211 -2.51 11.98 -4.47
CA VAL A 211 -1.67 10.82 -4.10
C VAL A 211 -1.06 10.98 -2.70
N PRO A 212 -0.42 12.11 -2.32
CA PRO A 212 0.06 12.29 -0.96
C PRO A 212 -1.05 12.26 0.10
N ALA A 213 -2.21 12.89 -0.16
CA ALA A 213 -3.32 12.84 0.79
C ALA A 213 -3.88 11.41 0.97
N ALA A 214 -3.98 10.64 -0.11
CA ALA A 214 -4.35 9.24 -0.04
C ALA A 214 -3.28 8.41 0.67
N TRP A 215 -2.00 8.75 0.49
CA TRP A 215 -0.87 8.13 1.16
C TRP A 215 -0.93 8.33 2.67
N ASP A 216 -1.08 9.57 3.13
CA ASP A 216 -1.17 9.90 4.56
C ASP A 216 -2.36 9.21 5.24
N TYR A 217 -3.48 9.11 4.52
CA TYR A 217 -4.66 8.40 5.01
C TYR A 217 -4.40 6.88 5.13
N LEU A 218 -3.76 6.26 4.14
CA LEU A 218 -3.38 4.85 4.19
C LEU A 218 -2.37 4.56 5.30
N ASP A 219 -1.34 5.39 5.44
CA ASP A 219 -0.32 5.23 6.49
C ASP A 219 -0.94 5.37 7.89
N SER A 220 -1.80 6.37 8.09
CA SER A 220 -2.54 6.54 9.35
C SER A 220 -3.38 5.31 9.66
N TYR A 221 -4.09 4.79 8.65
CA TYR A 221 -4.88 3.59 8.79
C TYR A 221 -4.05 2.36 9.20
N PHE A 222 -2.92 2.10 8.53
CA PHE A 222 -2.09 0.95 8.84
C PHE A 222 -1.44 1.07 10.21
N LYS A 223 -1.11 2.29 10.63
CA LYS A 223 -0.63 2.56 11.98
C LYS A 223 -1.70 2.22 13.02
N ASP A 224 -2.94 2.66 12.83
CA ASP A 224 -4.05 2.34 13.73
C ASP A 224 -4.33 0.84 13.81
N VAL A 225 -4.21 0.11 12.70
CA VAL A 225 -4.36 -1.35 12.69
C VAL A 225 -3.24 -2.04 13.46
N ALA A 226 -2.00 -1.58 13.30
CA ALA A 226 -0.87 -2.13 14.03
C ALA A 226 -1.03 -1.89 15.55
N GLU A 227 -1.38 -0.67 15.95
CA GLU A 227 -1.62 -0.33 17.36
C GLU A 227 -2.77 -1.14 17.96
N ASN A 228 -3.92 -1.23 17.27
CA ASN A 228 -5.06 -2.02 17.76
C ASN A 228 -4.74 -3.51 17.90
N THR A 229 -3.90 -4.06 17.03
CA THR A 229 -3.47 -5.47 17.13
C THR A 229 -2.62 -5.67 18.39
N THR A 230 -1.73 -4.72 18.71
CA THR A 230 -0.93 -4.79 19.94
C THR A 230 -1.75 -4.64 21.22
N LEU A 231 -2.85 -3.88 21.19
CA LEU A 231 -3.75 -3.72 22.34
C LEU A 231 -4.51 -5.02 22.64
N VAL A 232 -5.05 -5.68 21.61
CA VAL A 232 -5.74 -6.97 21.78
C VAL A 232 -4.80 -8.01 22.38
N GLU A 233 -3.54 -8.07 21.93
CA GLU A 233 -2.55 -8.97 22.51
C GLU A 233 -2.24 -8.65 23.99
N LYS A 234 -2.18 -7.37 24.38
CA LYS A 234 -1.96 -6.99 25.78
C LYS A 234 -3.10 -7.43 26.68
N ASP A 235 -4.34 -7.28 26.21
CA ASP A 235 -5.54 -7.68 26.96
C ASP A 235 -5.59 -9.20 27.13
N GLU A 236 -5.26 -9.97 26.09
CA GLU A 236 -5.20 -11.44 26.15
C GLU A 236 -4.10 -11.94 27.10
N ILE A 237 -2.93 -11.29 27.14
CA ILE A 237 -1.85 -11.62 28.06
C ILE A 237 -2.28 -11.34 29.51
N ALA A 238 -2.86 -10.17 29.78
CA ALA A 238 -3.34 -9.81 31.11
C ALA A 238 -4.47 -10.74 31.61
N GLU A 239 -5.30 -11.28 30.70
CA GLU A 239 -6.33 -12.25 31.06
C GLU A 239 -5.75 -13.64 31.37
N LYS A 240 -4.65 -14.04 30.72
CA LYS A 240 -3.94 -15.30 31.02
C LYS A 240 -3.23 -15.24 32.37
N GLU A 241 -2.57 -14.13 32.70
CA GLU A 241 -1.90 -13.94 34.00
C GLU A 241 -2.91 -14.05 35.16
N LYS A 242 -4.09 -13.42 35.04
CA LYS A 242 -5.17 -13.51 36.05
C LYS A 242 -5.75 -14.92 36.25
N LYS A 243 -5.52 -15.86 35.34
CA LYS A 243 -6.02 -17.25 35.44
C LYS A 243 -4.99 -18.20 36.05
N GLN A 244 -3.73 -17.75 36.23
CA GLN A 244 -2.68 -18.54 36.86
C GLN A 244 -2.51 -18.26 38.36
N ASP A 245 -3.10 -17.18 38.86
CA ASP A 245 -3.22 -16.83 40.29
C ASP A 245 -4.53 -17.40 40.90
#